data_AF-A0A7C7SG95-F1
#
_entry.id   AF-A0A7C7SG95-F1
#
_cell.length_a   1.000
_cell.length_b   1.000
_cell.length_c   1.000
_cell.angle_alpha   90.00
_cell.angle_beta   90.00
_cell.angle_gamma   90.00
#
_symmetry.space_group_name_H-M   'P 1'
#
loop_
_entity.id
_entity.type
_entity.pdbx_description
1 polymer ?
#
loop_
_entity_poly.entity_id
_entity_poly.type
_entity_poly.pdbx_seq_one_letter_code
_entity_poly.pdbx_strand_id
1 'polypeptide(L)'
;MSRTEGKNLRVVLYEGPGSTPLADDARFDTLSALLDSGFEVTRPVSGQQVAPADDAPVLVLGLLDRLDTPPIVPPDQEVHFRNLAEGNPLEAAREVRETTGARALEAWKPWFPVI
;
A
#
# COMPACT_ATOMS: atom_id res chain seq x y z
N MET A 1 -8.97 -19.50 18.34
CA MET A 1 -8.69 -18.19 17.74
C MET A 1 -7.96 -18.45 16.44
N SER A 2 -8.69 -18.53 15.32
CA SER A 2 -8.05 -18.77 14.02
C SER A 2 -7.21 -17.55 13.68
N ARG A 3 -5.91 -17.77 13.41
CA ARG A 3 -4.91 -16.73 13.09
C ARG A 3 -5.17 -15.96 11.79
N THR A 4 -6.33 -16.18 11.17
CA THR A 4 -6.71 -15.68 9.84
C THR A 4 -8.01 -14.90 9.79
N GLU A 5 -8.72 -14.68 10.91
CA GLU A 5 -9.91 -13.81 10.91
C GLU A 5 -9.52 -12.33 10.77
N GLY A 6 -10.06 -11.65 9.76
CA GLY A 6 -9.82 -10.23 9.47
C GLY A 6 -9.18 -9.98 8.10
N LYS A 7 -9.57 -8.88 7.45
CA LYS A 7 -9.04 -8.44 6.15
C LYS A 7 -7.73 -7.67 6.36
N ASN A 8 -6.76 -7.89 5.48
CA ASN A 8 -5.52 -7.11 5.43
C ASN A 8 -5.76 -5.74 4.77
N LEU A 9 -4.92 -4.75 5.09
CA LEU A 9 -4.83 -3.53 4.28
C LEU A 9 -3.82 -3.77 3.15
N ARG A 10 -4.28 -3.68 1.91
CA ARG A 10 -3.40 -3.76 0.73
C ARG A 10 -2.88 -2.36 0.41
N VAL A 11 -1.57 -2.17 0.46
CA VAL A 11 -0.93 -0.90 0.10
C VAL A 11 -0.43 -0.97 -1.33
N VAL A 12 -0.80 -0.01 -2.15
CA VAL A 12 -0.38 0.11 -3.55
C VAL A 12 0.53 1.32 -3.68
N LEU A 13 1.79 1.09 -4.02
CA LEU A 13 2.71 2.18 -4.38
C LEU A 13 2.53 2.51 -5.86
N TYR A 14 1.88 3.63 -6.13
CA TYR A 14 1.46 4.08 -7.46
C TYR A 14 2.47 5.06 -8.07
N GLU A 15 2.98 4.70 -9.24
CA GLU A 15 3.90 5.50 -10.07
C GLU A 15 3.40 5.57 -11.53
N GLY A 16 2.08 5.47 -11.73
CA GLY A 16 1.42 5.47 -13.04
C GLY A 16 1.03 6.87 -13.54
N PRO A 17 0.21 6.96 -14.61
CA PRO A 17 -0.30 8.22 -15.13
C PRO A 17 -0.93 9.12 -14.04
N GLY A 18 -0.65 10.42 -14.08
CA GLY A 18 -1.13 11.37 -13.05
C GLY A 18 -0.31 11.38 -11.75
N SER A 19 0.81 10.67 -11.71
CA SER A 19 1.77 10.71 -10.61
C SER A 19 3.20 10.95 -11.09
N THR A 20 4.03 11.49 -10.21
CA THR A 20 5.48 11.59 -10.40
C THR A 20 6.16 10.33 -9.84
N PRO A 21 6.99 9.63 -10.63
CA PRO A 21 7.77 8.50 -10.12
C PRO A 21 8.68 8.89 -8.96
N LEU A 22 8.80 8.02 -7.96
CA LEU A 22 9.73 8.24 -6.85
C LEU A 22 11.18 8.05 -7.32
N ALA A 23 12.10 8.77 -6.70
CA ALA A 23 13.53 8.45 -6.85
C ALA A 23 13.82 7.03 -6.29
N ASP A 24 14.82 6.35 -6.83
CA ASP A 24 15.10 4.95 -6.49
C ASP A 24 15.32 4.73 -4.99
N ASP A 25 16.10 5.60 -4.34
CA ASP A 25 16.36 5.53 -2.89
C ASP A 25 15.08 5.79 -2.08
N ALA A 26 14.34 6.84 -2.42
CA ALA A 26 13.08 7.17 -1.74
C ALA A 26 12.03 6.05 -1.88
N ARG A 27 12.01 5.39 -3.05
CA ARG A 27 11.17 4.24 -3.31
C ARG A 27 11.59 3.05 -2.43
N PHE A 28 12.88 2.75 -2.39
CA PHE A 28 13.43 1.67 -1.57
C PHE A 28 13.12 1.89 -0.07
N ASP A 29 13.34 3.10 0.43
CA ASP A 29 13.07 3.45 1.83
C ASP A 29 11.58 3.32 2.17
N THR A 30 10.70 3.80 1.28
CA THR A 30 9.25 3.70 1.44
C THR A 30 8.78 2.25 1.49
N LEU A 31 9.26 1.42 0.56
CA LEU A 31 8.92 0.00 0.50
C LEU A 31 9.42 -0.73 1.76
N SER A 32 10.67 -0.50 2.15
CA SER A 32 11.27 -1.15 3.31
C SER A 32 10.51 -0.80 4.59
N ALA A 33 10.22 0.49 4.82
CA ALA A 33 9.48 0.93 6.00
C ALA A 33 8.08 0.32 6.11
N LEU A 34 7.36 0.19 4.99
CA LEU A 34 6.03 -0.41 4.95
C LEU A 34 6.08 -1.93 5.19
N LEU A 35 7.00 -2.63 4.53
CA LEU A 35 7.17 -4.09 4.67
C LEU A 35 7.62 -4.47 6.08
N ASP A 36 8.60 -3.76 6.65
CA ASP A 36 9.08 -3.96 8.02
C ASP A 36 7.97 -3.72 9.05
N SER A 37 7.01 -2.85 8.71
CA SER A 37 5.83 -2.55 9.54
C SER A 37 4.65 -3.50 9.33
N GLY A 38 4.83 -4.55 8.52
CA GLY A 38 3.83 -5.60 8.30
C GLY A 38 2.73 -5.21 7.31
N PHE A 39 2.97 -4.27 6.41
CA PHE A 39 2.02 -3.95 5.33
C PHE A 39 2.29 -4.80 4.09
N GLU A 40 1.23 -5.24 3.43
CA GLU A 40 1.32 -5.89 2.12
C GLU A 40 1.42 -4.81 1.04
N VAL A 41 2.59 -4.69 0.40
CA VAL A 41 2.83 -3.65 -0.61
C VAL A 41 2.86 -4.23 -2.01
N THR A 42 2.09 -3.66 -2.92
CA THR A 42 2.09 -3.98 -4.35
C THR A 42 2.54 -2.75 -5.14
N ARG A 43 3.42 -2.95 -6.12
CA ARG A 43 3.83 -1.89 -7.06
C ARG A 43 3.44 -2.30 -8.48
N PRO A 44 2.31 -1.81 -9.04
CA PRO A 44 1.97 -2.06 -10.43
C PRO A 44 2.98 -1.36 -11.32
N VAL A 45 3.53 -2.09 -12.30
CA VAL A 45 4.33 -1.50 -13.37
C VAL A 45 3.37 -0.79 -14.33
N SER A 46 3.82 0.26 -15.01
CA SER A 46 3.00 1.01 -15.99
C SER A 46 2.24 0.06 -16.93
N GLY A 47 0.91 0.22 -16.99
CA GLY A 47 0.02 -0.60 -17.82
C GLY A 47 -0.46 -1.92 -17.18
N GLN A 48 -0.05 -2.26 -15.96
CA GLN A 48 -0.56 -3.42 -15.24
C GLN A 48 -1.67 -3.03 -14.25
N GLN A 49 -2.75 -3.82 -14.29
CA GLN A 49 -3.78 -3.78 -13.26
C GLN A 49 -3.24 -4.42 -11.97
N VAL A 50 -3.52 -3.78 -10.84
CA VAL A 50 -3.34 -4.41 -9.52
C VAL A 50 -4.23 -5.66 -9.48
N ALA A 51 -3.71 -6.77 -8.95
CA ALA A 51 -4.44 -8.04 -8.88
C ALA A 51 -5.86 -7.83 -8.33
N PRO A 52 -6.87 -8.55 -8.89
CA PRO A 52 -8.28 -8.31 -8.60
C PRO A 52 -8.54 -8.29 -7.10
N ALA A 53 -9.51 -7.46 -6.72
CA ALA A 53 -9.91 -7.26 -5.36
C ALA A 53 -10.41 -8.57 -4.74
N ASP A 54 -9.70 -9.03 -3.72
CA ASP A 54 -10.37 -9.49 -2.51
C ASP A 54 -11.12 -8.31 -1.87
N ASP A 55 -12.14 -8.55 -1.04
CA ASP A 55 -12.92 -7.49 -0.39
C ASP A 55 -12.12 -6.66 0.64
N ALA A 56 -10.78 -6.72 0.60
CA ALA A 56 -9.85 -6.00 1.45
C ALA A 56 -9.82 -4.50 1.09
N PRO A 57 -9.71 -3.61 2.08
CA PRO A 57 -9.47 -2.19 1.82
C PRO A 57 -8.13 -1.97 1.13
N VAL A 58 -8.07 -0.97 0.26
CA VAL A 58 -6.85 -0.62 -0.50
C VAL A 58 -6.42 0.79 -0.16
N LEU A 59 -5.14 0.97 0.14
CA LEU A 59 -4.50 2.27 0.26
C LEU A 59 -3.59 2.50 -0.95
N VAL A 60 -3.81 3.57 -1.69
CA VAL A 60 -2.95 4.03 -2.78
C VAL A 60 -2.04 5.15 -2.28
N LEU A 61 -0.72 4.92 -2.33
CA LEU A 61 0.33 5.87 -2.01
C LEU A 61 1.10 6.26 -3.28
N GLY A 62 1.37 7.55 -3.48
CA GLY A 62 2.22 8.04 -4.57
C GLY A 62 2.45 9.54 -4.48
N LEU A 63 3.31 10.10 -5.33
CA LEU A 63 3.41 11.55 -5.53
C LEU A 63 2.36 11.96 -6.57
N LEU A 64 1.20 12.40 -6.10
CA LEU A 64 0.01 12.59 -6.94
C LEU A 64 -0.09 14.07 -7.32
N ASP A 65 0.25 14.42 -8.56
CA ASP A 65 0.31 15.83 -9.00
C ASP A 65 -1.06 16.41 -9.34
N ARG A 66 -1.95 15.54 -9.81
CA ARG A 66 -3.39 15.78 -10.06
C ARG A 66 -3.99 14.45 -10.47
N LEU A 67 -4.77 13.83 -9.58
CA LEU A 67 -5.49 12.60 -9.91
C LEU A 67 -6.73 12.92 -10.74
N ASP A 68 -6.56 13.41 -11.97
CA ASP A 68 -7.70 13.57 -12.90
C ASP A 68 -8.26 12.19 -13.31
N THR A 69 -7.51 11.12 -13.07
CA THR A 69 -7.97 9.74 -13.22
C THR A 69 -7.38 8.88 -12.11
N PRO A 70 -8.20 8.42 -11.15
CA PRO A 70 -7.74 7.46 -10.17
C PRO A 70 -7.37 6.13 -10.86
N PRO A 71 -6.44 5.34 -10.28
CA PRO A 71 -6.26 3.96 -10.69
C PRO A 71 -7.62 3.25 -10.70
N ILE A 72 -7.85 2.39 -11.70
CA ILE A 72 -9.10 1.64 -11.84
C ILE A 72 -9.19 0.68 -10.66
N VAL A 73 -10.09 0.97 -9.71
CA VAL A 73 -10.43 0.09 -8.59
C VAL A 73 -11.89 -0.36 -8.76
N PRO A 74 -12.23 -1.62 -8.44
CA PRO A 74 -13.63 -2.07 -8.51
C PRO A 74 -14.57 -1.21 -7.63
N PRO A 75 -15.84 -1.04 -8.06
CA PRO A 75 -16.76 -0.06 -7.49
C PRO A 75 -17.16 -0.30 -6.02
N ASP A 76 -17.10 -1.55 -5.55
CA ASP A 76 -17.49 -1.93 -4.18
C ASP A 76 -16.29 -2.03 -3.22
N GLN A 77 -15.08 -1.70 -3.68
CA GLN A 77 -13.88 -1.74 -2.86
C GLN A 77 -13.64 -0.40 -2.17
N GLU A 78 -13.37 -0.44 -0.86
CA GLU A 78 -12.99 0.75 -0.11
C GLU A 78 -11.56 1.16 -0.47
N VAL A 79 -11.40 2.36 -1.04
CA VAL A 79 -10.12 2.89 -1.52
C VAL A 79 -9.77 4.18 -0.83
N HIS A 80 -8.56 4.24 -0.29
CA HIS A 80 -7.98 5.41 0.34
C HIS A 80 -6.83 5.94 -0.51
N PHE A 81 -6.81 7.25 -0.76
CA PHE A 81 -5.72 7.91 -1.46
C PHE A 81 -4.93 8.78 -0.50
N ARG A 82 -3.60 8.69 -0.57
CA ARG A 82 -2.67 9.49 0.23
C ARG A 82 -1.50 9.94 -0.64
N ASN A 83 -1.28 11.25 -0.66
CA ASN A 83 -0.17 11.85 -1.40
C ASN A 83 1.08 11.84 -0.54
N LEU A 84 2.18 11.29 -1.06
CA LEU A 84 3.46 11.23 -0.36
C LEU A 84 4.11 12.62 -0.19
N ALA A 85 3.65 13.62 -0.95
CA ALA A 85 4.06 15.00 -0.74
C ALA A 85 3.49 15.63 0.54
N GLU A 86 2.43 15.03 1.12
CA GLU A 86 1.66 15.62 2.23
C GLU A 86 2.02 15.02 3.60
N GLY A 87 2.85 13.97 3.66
CA GLY A 87 3.20 13.36 4.93
C GLY A 87 4.02 12.08 4.84
N ASN A 88 4.18 11.42 5.99
CA ASN A 88 4.94 10.19 6.10
C ASN A 88 4.10 8.99 5.60
N PRO A 89 4.61 8.16 4.67
CA PRO A 89 3.89 7.00 4.12
C PRO A 89 3.44 5.99 5.18
N LEU A 90 4.28 5.75 6.19
CA LEU A 90 4.03 4.76 7.23
C LEU A 90 2.90 5.21 8.16
N GLU A 91 2.90 6.48 8.56
CA GLU A 91 1.84 7.04 9.40
C GLU A 91 0.50 7.07 8.67
N ALA A 92 0.51 7.44 7.38
CA ALA A 92 -0.68 7.36 6.53
C ALA A 92 -1.23 5.92 6.43
N ALA A 93 -0.35 4.91 6.29
CA ALA A 93 -0.76 3.51 6.27
C ALA A 93 -1.33 3.02 7.60
N ARG A 94 -0.78 3.49 8.73
CA ARG A 94 -1.30 3.18 10.08
C ARG A 94 -2.68 3.78 10.30
N GLU A 95 -2.86 5.05 9.96
CA GLU A 95 -4.14 5.76 10.09
C GLU A 95 -5.25 5.04 9.30
N VAL A 96 -4.98 4.68 8.05
CA VAL A 96 -5.95 3.99 7.20
C VAL A 96 -6.25 2.58 7.72
N ARG A 97 -5.24 1.87 8.23
CA ARG A 97 -5.45 0.56 8.87
C ARG A 97 -6.37 0.65 10.09
N GLU A 98 -6.16 1.66 10.94
CA GLU A 98 -7.02 1.90 12.11
C GLU A 98 -8.44 2.27 11.71
N THR A 99 -8.59 3.15 10.71
CA THR A 99 -9.89 3.59 10.19
C THR A 99 -10.71 2.43 9.60
N THR A 100 -10.04 1.53 8.86
CA THR A 100 -10.68 0.39 8.20
C THR A 100 -10.83 -0.84 9.11
N GLY A 101 -10.23 -0.83 10.30
CA GLY A 101 -10.16 -1.99 11.18
C GLY A 101 -9.38 -3.16 10.58
N ALA A 102 -8.53 -2.90 9.57
CA ALA A 102 -7.73 -3.94 8.93
C ALA A 102 -6.73 -4.54 9.92
N ARG A 103 -6.52 -5.85 9.84
CA ARG A 103 -5.65 -6.55 10.80
C ARG A 103 -4.19 -6.11 10.63
N ALA A 104 -3.45 -6.03 11.73
CA ALA A 104 -2.01 -5.88 11.70
C ALA A 104 -1.36 -7.25 11.51
N LEU A 105 -0.53 -7.41 10.48
CA LEU A 105 0.34 -8.57 10.35
C LEU A 105 1.55 -8.40 11.29
N GLU A 106 2.03 -9.50 11.87
CA GLU A 106 3.33 -9.47 12.55
C GLU A 106 4.41 -9.04 11.54
N ALA A 107 5.35 -8.20 11.98
CA ALA A 107 6.50 -7.78 11.17
C ALA A 107 7.15 -8.99 10.48
N TRP A 108 7.51 -8.82 9.21
CA TRP A 108 8.07 -9.90 8.40
C TRP A 108 9.33 -10.46 9.08
N LYS A 109 9.27 -11.73 9.49
CA LYS A 109 10.41 -12.43 10.08
C LYS A 109 11.20 -13.11 8.96
N PRO A 110 12.50 -12.86 8.81
CA PRO A 110 13.31 -13.57 7.82
C PRO A 110 13.26 -15.06 8.15
N TRP A 111 12.76 -15.86 7.21
CA TRP A 111 12.54 -17.29 7.40
C TRP A 111 13.78 -18.16 7.24
N PHE A 112 14.95 -17.56 7.00
CA PHE A 112 16.22 -18.28 6.96
C PHE A 112 17.22 -17.66 7.94
N PRO A 113 17.80 -18.42 8.87
CA PRO A 113 19.04 -18.00 9.49
C PRO A 113 20.09 -17.90 8.37
N VAL A 114 20.69 -16.73 8.21
CA VAL A 114 21.95 -16.60 7.48
C VAL A 114 22.98 -17.34 8.34
N ILE A 115 23.33 -18.55 7.91
CA ILE A 115 24.40 -19.37 8.51
C ILE A 115 25.76 -18.83 8.09
#